data_AF-A0A067PJG8-F1
#
_entry.id   AF-A0A067PJG8-F1
#
_cell.length_a   1.000
_cell.length_b   1.000
_cell.length_c   1.000
_cell.angle_alpha   90.00
_cell.angle_beta   90.00
_cell.angle_gamma   90.00
#
_symmetry.space_group_name_H-M   'P 1'
#
loop_
_entity.id
_entity.type
_entity.pdbx_description
1 polymer ?
#
loop_
_entity_poly.entity_id
_entity_poly.type
_entity_poly.pdbx_seq_one_letter_code
_entity_poly.pdbx_strand_id
1 'polypeptide(L)'
;MPSEPVASTLLVQLEAAALKYQRQLSRPRQRLRLSPASIRAFHLTITPSTRIMEGPLPDRSNSILHRFGHHDSFLRVSFEDEGRGPLSSRLEMSIDALLNTRVYNVLTGGLRLAGRRYEFLGWSMSGLRLHSTYFVRPFNSEDGNRIGANEIRMQLGNFEHLLYKPARLGARWAQAFSDSDPTVELAEGEMKEIPDKISEGGSLFTDGSGTMSTAVRDEISSILGQTRDVSAVQIRLGGLKGIFVEDPTLQGRVVCYRRSQKKFEAPLARMLHVTSTSFKP
;
A
#
# COMPACT_ATOMS: atom_id res chain seq x y z
N MET A 1 -9.30 44.63 -32.35
CA MET A 1 -8.85 44.84 -30.96
C MET A 1 -9.24 43.59 -30.15
N PRO A 2 -8.32 42.67 -29.89
CA PRO A 2 -8.60 41.50 -29.05
C PRO A 2 -8.60 41.94 -27.57
N SER A 3 -9.68 41.63 -26.85
CA SER A 3 -9.84 41.92 -25.43
C SER A 3 -8.91 41.05 -24.58
N GLU A 4 -8.02 41.67 -23.81
CA GLU A 4 -7.19 41.00 -22.82
C GLU A 4 -8.05 40.34 -21.72
N PRO A 5 -7.69 39.14 -21.24
CA PRO A 5 -8.38 38.50 -20.12
C PRO A 5 -8.06 39.27 -18.83
N VAL A 6 -9.10 39.85 -18.22
CA VAL A 6 -9.01 40.55 -16.94
C VAL A 6 -8.45 39.61 -15.87
N ALA A 7 -7.26 39.91 -15.35
CA ALA A 7 -6.64 39.17 -14.27
C ALA A 7 -7.56 39.19 -13.04
N SER A 8 -8.00 38.02 -12.59
CA SER A 8 -8.83 37.88 -11.38
C SER A 8 -8.09 38.47 -10.18
N THR A 9 -8.66 39.49 -9.54
CA THR A 9 -8.10 40.12 -8.35
C THR A 9 -7.98 39.12 -7.19
N LEU A 10 -6.95 39.29 -6.35
CA LEU A 10 -6.73 38.46 -5.14
C LEU A 10 -7.97 38.35 -4.25
N LEU A 11 -8.80 39.40 -4.21
CA LEU A 11 -10.06 39.42 -3.49
C LEU A 11 -11.04 38.34 -3.99
N VAL A 12 -11.19 38.21 -5.32
CA VAL A 12 -12.08 37.23 -5.95
C VAL A 12 -11.60 35.81 -5.68
N GLN A 13 -10.28 35.60 -5.69
CA GLN A 13 -9.68 34.29 -5.37
C GLN A 13 -9.88 33.94 -3.89
N LEU A 14 -9.74 34.90 -2.98
CA LEU A 14 -9.97 34.72 -1.56
C LEU A 14 -11.45 34.40 -1.25
N GLU A 15 -12.38 35.12 -1.87
CA GLU A 15 -13.82 34.87 -1.73
C GLU A 15 -14.21 33.48 -2.26
N ALA A 16 -13.68 33.10 -3.43
CA ALA A 16 -13.89 31.76 -3.99
C ALA A 16 -13.35 30.66 -3.06
N ALA A 17 -12.15 30.86 -2.48
CA ALA A 17 -11.55 29.94 -1.53
C ALA A 17 -12.36 29.84 -0.22
N ALA A 18 -12.84 30.98 0.31
CA ALA A 18 -13.66 31.04 1.51
C ALA A 18 -15.00 30.31 1.30
N LEU A 19 -15.64 30.50 0.15
CA LEU A 19 -16.90 29.85 -0.19
C LEU A 19 -16.73 28.33 -0.40
N LYS A 20 -15.62 27.91 -1.01
CA LYS A 20 -15.23 26.49 -1.11
C LYS A 20 -15.04 25.88 0.28
N TYR A 21 -14.36 26.58 1.18
CA TYR A 21 -14.12 26.14 2.57
C TYR A 21 -15.41 26.02 3.38
N GLN A 22 -16.32 27.00 3.29
CA GLN A 22 -17.62 26.96 3.97
C GLN A 22 -18.49 25.78 3.47
N ARG A 23 -18.48 25.50 2.16
CA ARG A 23 -19.15 24.32 1.59
C ARG A 23 -18.56 23.00 2.08
N GLN A 24 -17.24 22.94 2.29
CA GLN A 24 -16.58 21.76 2.88
C GLN A 24 -17.03 21.53 4.33
N LEU A 25 -17.17 22.59 5.13
CA LEU A 25 -17.62 22.51 6.53
C LEU A 25 -19.08 22.08 6.68
N SER A 26 -19.94 22.43 5.72
CA SER A 26 -21.38 22.11 5.75
C SER A 26 -21.71 20.72 5.19
N ARG A 27 -20.72 19.94 4.72
CA ARG A 27 -20.93 18.54 4.35
C ARG A 27 -21.31 17.72 5.59
N PRO A 28 -22.43 16.98 5.58
CA PRO A 28 -22.81 16.13 6.70
C PRO A 28 -21.68 15.14 7.00
N ARG A 29 -21.33 14.98 8.28
CA ARG A 29 -20.38 13.93 8.72
C ARG A 29 -20.88 12.62 8.15
N GLN A 30 -20.15 12.05 7.19
CA GLN A 30 -20.53 10.79 6.57
C GLN A 30 -20.74 9.77 7.68
N ARG A 31 -21.95 9.18 7.72
CA ARG A 31 -22.19 7.94 8.49
C ARG A 31 -21.06 6.98 8.14
N LEU A 32 -20.50 6.30 9.15
CA LEU A 32 -19.39 5.33 9.06
C LEU A 32 -19.54 4.41 7.84
N ARG A 33 -19.14 4.88 6.66
CA ARG A 33 -18.86 4.04 5.51
C ARG A 33 -17.57 3.34 5.90
N LEU A 34 -17.58 2.02 5.92
CA LEU A 34 -16.35 1.26 5.90
C LEU A 34 -15.52 1.83 4.74
N SER A 35 -14.33 2.35 5.05
CA SER A 35 -13.41 2.81 4.01
C SER A 35 -13.24 1.68 2.98
N PRO A 36 -13.07 1.98 1.68
CA PRO A 36 -12.62 0.98 0.70
C PRO A 36 -11.41 0.17 1.17
N ALA A 37 -10.65 0.69 2.14
CA ALA A 37 -9.52 0.01 2.77
C ALA A 37 -9.86 -0.88 3.98
N SER A 38 -11.11 -1.05 4.38
CA SER A 38 -11.46 -2.01 5.44
C SER A 38 -11.85 -3.34 4.83
N ILE A 39 -11.05 -4.37 5.11
CA ILE A 39 -11.30 -5.74 4.69
C ILE A 39 -11.53 -6.61 5.93
N ARG A 40 -12.15 -7.77 5.72
CA ARG A 40 -12.30 -8.78 6.75
C ARG A 40 -11.18 -9.81 6.60
N ALA A 41 -10.30 -9.89 7.60
CA ALA A 41 -9.16 -10.82 7.60
C ALA A 41 -9.29 -11.84 8.73
N PHE A 42 -8.81 -13.05 8.48
CA PHE A 42 -8.60 -14.07 9.51
C PHE A 42 -7.21 -13.93 10.10
N HIS A 43 -7.10 -14.09 11.41
CA HIS A 43 -5.86 -13.96 12.17
C HIS A 43 -5.56 -15.29 12.87
N LEU A 44 -4.30 -15.69 12.80
CA LEU A 44 -3.76 -16.82 13.54
C LEU A 44 -2.55 -16.32 14.33
N THR A 45 -2.67 -16.31 15.65
CA THR A 45 -1.54 -16.03 16.54
C THR A 45 -0.94 -17.35 16.98
N ILE A 46 0.35 -17.54 16.70
CA ILE A 46 1.12 -18.69 17.13
C ILE A 46 1.97 -18.26 18.31
N THR A 47 1.73 -18.87 19.46
CA THR A 47 2.49 -18.65 20.68
C THR A 47 3.39 -19.84 20.98
N PRO A 48 4.30 -19.75 21.96
CA PRO A 48 5.12 -20.89 22.37
C PRO A 48 4.28 -22.11 22.76
N SER A 49 3.14 -21.94 23.43
CA SER A 49 2.32 -23.05 23.91
C SER A 49 1.12 -23.37 23.00
N THR A 50 0.51 -22.37 22.35
CA THR A 50 -0.81 -22.52 21.72
C THR A 50 -0.93 -21.84 20.35
N ARG A 51 -2.09 -22.01 19.73
CA ARG A 51 -2.50 -21.37 18.48
C ARG A 51 -3.88 -20.75 18.71
N ILE A 52 -3.96 -19.43 18.56
CA ILE A 52 -5.17 -18.66 18.79
C ILE A 52 -5.70 -18.22 17.42
N MET A 53 -6.95 -18.59 17.12
CA MET A 53 -7.62 -18.22 15.88
C MET A 53 -8.63 -17.12 16.17
N GLU A 54 -8.53 -16.03 15.43
CA GLU A 54 -9.43 -14.88 15.56
C GLU A 54 -9.98 -14.47 14.18
N GLY A 55 -11.20 -13.95 14.18
CA GLY A 55 -11.82 -13.32 13.02
C GLY A 55 -13.02 -14.04 12.41
N PRO A 56 -13.57 -13.49 11.32
CA PRO A 56 -13.00 -12.39 10.55
C PRO A 56 -13.06 -11.04 11.29
N LEU A 57 -11.92 -10.38 11.45
CA LEU A 57 -11.81 -9.05 12.07
C LEU A 57 -11.67 -7.96 10.99
N PRO A 58 -12.14 -6.72 11.23
CA PRO A 58 -11.82 -5.59 10.38
C PRO A 58 -10.32 -5.30 10.40
N ASP A 59 -9.65 -5.39 9.25
CA ASP A 59 -8.24 -5.07 9.05
C ASP A 59 -8.08 -4.10 7.87
N ARG A 60 -6.88 -3.53 7.71
CA ARG A 60 -6.55 -2.66 6.59
C ARG A 60 -6.24 -3.46 5.32
N SER A 61 -6.67 -2.92 4.20
CA SER A 61 -6.36 -3.45 2.87
C SER A 61 -4.92 -3.12 2.48
N ASN A 62 -4.45 -3.83 1.45
CA ASN A 62 -3.18 -3.58 0.79
C ASN A 62 -3.31 -3.92 -0.71
N SER A 63 -2.26 -3.66 -1.49
CA SER A 63 -2.29 -3.85 -2.93
C SER A 63 -2.55 -5.30 -3.35
N ILE A 64 -2.09 -6.29 -2.57
CA ILE A 64 -2.33 -7.71 -2.85
C ILE A 64 -3.77 -8.10 -2.57
N LEU A 65 -4.27 -7.77 -1.38
CA LEU A 65 -5.62 -8.15 -0.94
C LEU A 65 -6.68 -7.50 -1.83
N HIS A 66 -6.44 -6.24 -2.24
CA HIS A 66 -7.30 -5.56 -3.21
C HIS A 66 -7.23 -6.20 -4.60
N ARG A 67 -6.04 -6.47 -5.12
CA ARG A 67 -5.87 -6.98 -6.51
C ARG A 67 -6.43 -8.37 -6.71
N PHE A 68 -6.21 -9.27 -5.76
CA PHE A 68 -6.59 -10.67 -5.90
C PHE A 68 -7.96 -11.00 -5.32
N GLY A 69 -8.56 -10.09 -4.56
CA GLY A 69 -9.83 -10.35 -3.89
C GLY A 69 -9.74 -11.55 -2.93
N HIS A 70 -10.83 -12.33 -2.82
CA HIS A 70 -10.86 -13.58 -2.04
C HIS A 70 -10.27 -13.45 -0.63
N HIS A 71 -10.66 -12.43 0.13
CA HIS A 71 -10.09 -12.14 1.45
C HIS A 71 -10.16 -13.32 2.43
N ASP A 72 -11.11 -14.24 2.24
CA ASP A 72 -11.25 -15.49 3.01
C ASP A 72 -10.13 -16.52 2.74
N SER A 73 -9.39 -16.33 1.65
CA SER A 73 -8.25 -17.16 1.27
C SER A 73 -6.94 -16.69 1.88
N PHE A 74 -6.90 -15.46 2.38
CA PHE A 74 -5.74 -14.88 3.04
C PHE A 74 -5.85 -15.07 4.55
N LEU A 75 -4.70 -15.33 5.17
CA LEU A 75 -4.57 -15.51 6.61
C LEU A 75 -3.40 -14.67 7.10
N ARG A 76 -3.65 -13.83 8.10
CA ARG A 76 -2.59 -13.11 8.80
C ARG A 76 -2.07 -13.98 9.93
N VAL A 77 -0.78 -14.25 9.94
CA VAL A 77 -0.12 -15.10 10.94
C VAL A 77 0.85 -14.25 11.74
N SER A 78 0.64 -14.16 13.05
CA SER A 78 1.52 -13.45 13.98
C SER A 78 2.22 -14.42 14.91
N PHE A 79 3.49 -14.15 15.22
CA PHE A 79 4.30 -14.92 16.15
C PHE A 79 4.56 -14.08 17.41
N GLU A 80 3.83 -14.39 18.48
CA GLU A 80 3.77 -13.58 19.71
C GLU A 80 3.95 -14.46 20.94
N ASP A 81 4.39 -13.90 22.06
CA ASP A 81 4.35 -14.57 23.36
C ASP A 81 2.89 -14.61 23.88
N GLU A 82 2.61 -15.37 24.94
CA GLU A 82 1.27 -15.50 25.54
C GLU A 82 0.68 -14.15 25.99
N GLY A 83 1.54 -13.18 26.30
CA GLY A 83 1.15 -11.81 26.63
C GLY A 83 0.91 -10.90 25.42
N ARG A 84 0.84 -11.43 24.19
CA ARG A 84 0.80 -10.66 22.92
C ARG A 84 2.01 -9.74 22.70
N GLY A 85 3.12 -10.09 23.35
CA GLY A 85 4.42 -9.42 23.18
C GLY A 85 5.28 -10.11 22.11
N PRO A 86 6.46 -9.55 21.78
CA PRO A 86 7.42 -10.25 20.95
C PRO A 86 7.89 -11.54 21.64
N LEU A 87 8.18 -12.57 20.84
CA LEU A 87 8.82 -13.79 21.34
C LEU A 87 10.15 -13.41 21.99
N SER A 88 10.31 -13.76 23.27
CA SER A 88 11.51 -13.47 24.05
C SER A 88 12.04 -14.76 24.66
N SER A 89 13.37 -14.86 24.75
CA SER A 89 14.01 -15.90 25.55
C SER A 89 13.70 -15.64 27.02
N ARG A 90 12.89 -16.50 27.63
CA ARG A 90 12.82 -16.60 29.09
C ARG A 90 13.89 -17.60 29.55
N LEU A 91 14.36 -17.46 30.79
CA LEU A 91 15.50 -18.17 31.39
C LEU A 91 15.53 -19.70 31.15
N GLU A 92 14.40 -20.33 30.86
CA GLU A 92 14.25 -21.78 30.73
C GLU A 92 14.02 -22.27 29.27
N MET A 93 13.98 -21.36 28.29
CA MET A 93 13.76 -21.74 26.88
C MET A 93 14.78 -21.08 25.95
N SER A 94 15.49 -21.91 25.18
CA SER A 94 16.29 -21.43 24.06
C SER A 94 15.40 -20.81 22.99
N ILE A 95 15.71 -19.56 22.61
CA ILE A 95 14.99 -18.87 21.53
C ILE A 95 15.18 -19.58 20.19
N ASP A 96 16.34 -20.17 19.95
CA ASP A 96 16.62 -20.89 18.70
C ASP A 96 15.76 -22.15 18.58
N ALA A 97 15.60 -22.88 19.67
CA ALA A 97 14.70 -24.04 19.72
C ALA A 97 13.24 -23.62 19.46
N LEU A 98 12.81 -22.51 20.06
CA LEU A 98 11.47 -21.96 19.85
C LEU A 98 11.25 -21.51 18.40
N LEU A 99 12.20 -20.77 17.82
CA LEU A 99 12.14 -20.30 16.44
C LEU A 99 12.12 -21.49 15.46
N ASN A 100 12.98 -22.49 15.67
CA ASN A 100 13.02 -23.67 14.82
C ASN A 100 11.72 -24.49 14.89
N THR A 101 11.17 -24.68 16.09
CA THR A 101 9.98 -25.52 16.27
C THR A 101 8.68 -24.82 15.87
N ARG A 102 8.51 -23.54 16.23
CA ARG A 102 7.25 -22.79 16.06
C ARG A 102 7.21 -21.89 14.84
N VAL A 103 8.34 -21.34 14.40
CA VAL A 103 8.38 -20.32 13.33
C VAL A 103 8.88 -20.93 12.02
N TYR A 104 10.06 -21.55 12.02
CA TYR A 104 10.75 -22.02 10.82
C TYR A 104 9.90 -23.01 10.02
N ASN A 105 9.33 -24.03 10.68
CA ASN A 105 8.49 -25.04 10.02
C ASN A 105 7.22 -24.44 9.42
N VAL A 106 6.65 -23.41 10.04
CA VAL A 106 5.44 -22.73 9.56
C VAL A 106 5.75 -21.88 8.33
N LEU A 107 6.86 -21.14 8.35
CA LEU A 107 7.28 -20.31 7.23
C LEU A 107 7.73 -21.13 6.01
N THR A 108 8.40 -22.28 6.22
CA THR A 108 8.94 -23.11 5.14
C THR A 108 7.96 -24.17 4.64
N GLY A 109 7.23 -24.84 5.53
CA GLY A 109 6.30 -25.92 5.20
C GLY A 109 4.85 -25.46 4.97
N GLY A 110 4.52 -24.23 5.36
CA GLY A 110 3.16 -23.73 5.43
C GLY A 110 2.44 -24.20 6.69
N LEU A 111 1.13 -24.01 6.73
CA LEU A 111 0.27 -24.43 7.84
C LEU A 111 -1.02 -25.08 7.36
N ARG A 112 -1.56 -25.99 8.18
CA ARG A 112 -2.88 -26.57 7.95
C ARG A 112 -3.84 -26.09 9.03
N LEU A 113 -4.95 -25.49 8.61
CA LEU A 113 -5.95 -24.89 9.47
C LEU A 113 -7.34 -25.25 8.97
N ALA A 114 -8.21 -25.79 9.83
CA ALA A 114 -9.57 -26.21 9.48
C ALA A 114 -9.66 -27.05 8.18
N GLY A 115 -8.74 -28.00 8.01
CA GLY A 115 -8.65 -28.86 6.83
C GLY A 115 -8.00 -28.24 5.59
N ARG A 116 -7.74 -26.93 5.59
CA ARG A 116 -7.15 -26.19 4.46
C ARG A 116 -5.66 -25.99 4.65
N ARG A 117 -4.90 -25.99 3.54
CA ARG A 117 -3.46 -25.69 3.53
C ARG A 117 -3.23 -24.25 3.13
N TYR A 118 -2.42 -23.54 3.92
CA TYR A 118 -2.01 -22.17 3.69
C TYR A 118 -0.49 -22.14 3.51
N GLU A 119 -0.04 -21.37 2.53
CA GLU A 119 1.36 -21.22 2.17
C GLU A 119 1.83 -19.82 2.49
N PHE A 120 3.11 -19.70 2.85
CA PHE A 120 3.71 -18.41 3.13
C PHE A 120 3.69 -17.53 1.87
N LEU A 121 3.13 -16.33 2.01
CA LEU A 121 2.97 -15.40 0.90
C LEU A 121 3.96 -14.24 1.00
N GLY A 122 4.08 -13.62 2.16
CA GLY A 122 4.91 -12.43 2.32
C GLY A 122 4.68 -11.69 3.63
N TRP A 123 5.17 -10.47 3.71
CA TRP A 123 5.06 -9.62 4.91
C TRP A 123 5.06 -8.16 4.50
N SER A 124 4.54 -7.27 5.35
CA SER A 124 4.83 -5.84 5.25
C SER A 124 5.99 -5.48 6.18
N MET A 125 6.69 -4.37 5.94
CA MET A 125 7.80 -3.97 6.82
C MET A 125 7.35 -3.64 8.25
N SER A 126 6.13 -3.10 8.41
CA SER A 126 5.51 -2.90 9.72
C SER A 126 5.09 -4.22 10.34
N GLY A 127 4.49 -5.12 9.54
CA GLY A 127 4.11 -6.47 9.97
C GLY A 127 5.32 -7.25 10.49
N LEU A 128 6.44 -7.24 9.76
CA LEU A 128 7.65 -7.94 10.16
C LEU A 128 8.21 -7.47 11.51
N ARG A 129 8.16 -6.15 11.80
CA ARG A 129 8.54 -5.60 13.11
C ARG A 129 7.63 -6.08 14.25
N LEU A 130 6.39 -6.43 13.91
CA LEU A 130 5.41 -7.01 14.82
C LEU A 130 5.34 -8.55 14.67
N HIS A 131 6.33 -9.17 14.03
CA HIS A 131 6.37 -10.61 13.73
C HIS A 131 5.10 -11.16 13.06
N SER A 132 4.51 -10.36 12.18
CA SER A 132 3.27 -10.66 11.46
C SER A 132 3.53 -10.81 9.96
N THR A 133 2.94 -11.85 9.38
CA THR A 133 3.15 -12.28 7.99
C THR A 133 1.81 -12.69 7.37
N TYR A 134 1.78 -12.74 6.04
CA TYR A 134 0.63 -13.16 5.26
C TYR A 134 0.85 -14.56 4.71
N PHE A 135 -0.20 -15.35 4.80
CA PHE A 135 -0.34 -16.67 4.22
C PHE A 135 -1.55 -16.70 3.30
N VAL A 136 -1.55 -17.61 2.33
CA VAL A 136 -2.64 -17.75 1.37
C VAL A 136 -2.93 -19.21 1.09
N ARG A 137 -4.20 -19.57 1.04
CA ARG A 137 -4.62 -20.87 0.46
C ARG A 137 -4.78 -20.68 -1.04
N PRO A 138 -4.40 -21.66 -1.87
CA PRO A 138 -4.70 -21.60 -3.30
C PRO A 138 -6.20 -21.43 -3.54
N PHE A 139 -6.56 -20.56 -4.47
CA PHE A 139 -7.93 -20.32 -4.92
C PHE A 139 -7.98 -20.22 -6.44
N ASN A 140 -9.17 -20.34 -7.01
CA ASN A 140 -9.37 -20.17 -8.45
C ASN A 140 -9.73 -18.71 -8.70
N SER A 141 -9.01 -18.09 -9.63
CA SER A 141 -9.36 -16.79 -10.19
C SER A 141 -10.66 -16.86 -10.97
N GLU A 142 -11.24 -15.69 -11.28
CA GLU A 142 -12.40 -15.58 -12.17
C GLU A 142 -12.13 -16.21 -13.54
N ASP A 143 -10.88 -16.16 -14.01
CA ASP A 143 -10.42 -16.79 -15.27
C ASP A 143 -10.21 -18.31 -15.16
N GLY A 144 -10.54 -18.93 -14.01
CA GLY A 144 -10.36 -20.36 -13.76
C GLY A 144 -8.92 -20.79 -13.44
N ASN A 145 -7.96 -19.88 -13.48
CA ASN A 145 -6.57 -20.15 -13.13
C ASN A 145 -6.40 -20.33 -11.62
N ARG A 146 -5.64 -21.37 -11.22
CA ARG A 146 -5.30 -21.59 -9.81
C ARG A 146 -4.20 -20.62 -9.39
N ILE A 147 -4.52 -19.73 -8.46
CA ILE A 147 -3.61 -18.74 -7.89
C ILE A 147 -3.14 -19.23 -6.52
N GLY A 148 -1.84 -19.45 -6.36
CA GLY A 148 -1.18 -19.77 -5.10
C GLY A 148 -0.18 -18.70 -4.68
N ALA A 149 0.61 -19.01 -3.63
CA ALA A 149 1.56 -18.07 -3.07
C ALA A 149 2.70 -17.71 -4.04
N ASN A 150 3.14 -18.66 -4.86
CA ASN A 150 4.20 -18.43 -5.84
C ASN A 150 3.70 -17.57 -7.00
N GLU A 151 2.51 -17.86 -7.51
CA GLU A 151 1.88 -17.13 -8.62
C GLU A 151 1.66 -15.67 -8.24
N ILE A 152 1.16 -15.40 -7.02
CA ILE A 152 1.00 -14.03 -6.51
C ILE A 152 2.35 -13.31 -6.48
N ARG A 153 3.41 -13.95 -5.95
CA ARG A 153 4.76 -13.35 -5.87
C ARG A 153 5.35 -13.05 -7.24
N MET A 154 5.14 -13.93 -8.22
CA MET A 154 5.59 -13.72 -9.60
C MET A 154 4.83 -12.59 -10.29
N GLN A 155 3.55 -12.41 -9.98
CA GLN A 155 2.73 -11.32 -10.53
C GLN A 155 2.98 -9.95 -9.90
N LEU A 156 3.79 -9.86 -8.83
CA LEU A 156 4.15 -8.58 -8.21
C LEU A 156 4.97 -7.68 -9.15
N GLY A 157 5.84 -8.26 -9.97
CA GLY A 157 6.73 -7.53 -10.88
C GLY A 157 7.95 -8.36 -11.31
N ASN A 158 8.81 -7.76 -12.13
CA ASN A 158 10.08 -8.37 -12.51
C ASN A 158 11.17 -8.04 -11.47
N PHE A 159 11.73 -9.10 -10.87
CA PHE A 159 12.79 -9.03 -9.86
C PHE A 159 14.09 -9.72 -10.27
N GLU A 160 14.29 -10.05 -11.55
CA GLU A 160 15.47 -10.79 -12.04
C GLU A 160 16.79 -10.12 -11.59
N HIS A 161 16.85 -8.79 -11.69
CA HIS A 161 18.01 -7.99 -11.25
C HIS A 161 18.23 -7.96 -9.72
N LEU A 162 17.31 -8.49 -8.92
CA LEU A 162 17.36 -8.54 -7.45
C LEU A 162 17.49 -9.97 -6.88
N LEU A 163 17.50 -11.01 -7.71
CA LEU A 163 17.56 -12.40 -7.25
C LEU A 163 18.78 -12.68 -6.36
N TYR A 164 19.93 -12.05 -6.67
CA TYR A 164 21.16 -12.16 -5.88
C TYR A 164 21.23 -11.22 -4.67
N LYS A 165 20.15 -10.48 -4.36
CA LYS A 165 20.09 -9.47 -3.28
C LYS A 165 18.87 -9.72 -2.39
N PRO A 166 18.88 -10.80 -1.57
CA PRO A 166 17.69 -11.27 -0.84
C PRO A 166 17.07 -10.21 0.07
N ALA A 167 17.90 -9.42 0.77
CA ALA A 167 17.40 -8.34 1.63
C ALA A 167 16.64 -7.25 0.84
N ARG A 168 17.16 -6.86 -0.34
CA ARG A 168 16.50 -5.88 -1.22
C ARG A 168 15.25 -6.47 -1.86
N LEU A 169 15.30 -7.74 -2.28
CA LEU A 169 14.16 -8.45 -2.84
C LEU A 169 12.99 -8.50 -1.84
N GLY A 170 13.27 -8.94 -0.60
CA GLY A 170 12.28 -8.97 0.47
C GLY A 170 11.67 -7.60 0.75
N ALA A 171 12.49 -6.54 0.75
CA ALA A 171 12.00 -5.17 0.90
C ALA A 171 11.09 -4.71 -0.26
N ARG A 172 11.27 -5.23 -1.48
CA ARG A 172 10.38 -4.94 -2.63
C ARG A 172 9.08 -5.71 -2.56
N TRP A 173 9.12 -6.99 -2.19
CA TRP A 173 7.89 -7.75 -1.90
C TRP A 173 7.07 -7.07 -0.81
N ALA A 174 7.73 -6.64 0.27
CA ALA A 174 7.05 -6.02 1.41
C ALA A 174 6.35 -4.69 1.08
N GLN A 175 6.69 -4.05 -0.04
CA GLN A 175 5.99 -2.87 -0.51
C GLN A 175 4.52 -3.16 -0.85
N ALA A 176 4.23 -4.30 -1.47
CA ALA A 176 2.88 -4.65 -1.92
C ALA A 176 1.93 -5.04 -0.78
N PHE A 177 2.48 -5.50 0.35
CA PHE A 177 1.74 -5.87 1.56
C PHE A 177 1.54 -4.71 2.52
N SER A 178 2.11 -3.54 2.23
CA SER A 178 1.96 -2.40 3.11
C SER A 178 0.53 -1.86 3.05
N ASP A 179 -0.04 -1.59 4.21
CA ASP A 179 -1.38 -1.04 4.34
C ASP A 179 -1.54 0.21 3.48
N SER A 180 -2.59 0.22 2.67
CA SER A 180 -2.85 1.29 1.73
C SER A 180 -4.31 1.30 1.27
N ASP A 181 -4.79 2.50 0.97
CA ASP A 181 -6.11 2.74 0.41
C ASP A 181 -6.00 2.68 -1.12
N PRO A 182 -6.71 1.76 -1.81
CA PRO A 182 -6.84 1.81 -3.27
C PRO A 182 -7.62 3.08 -3.65
N THR A 183 -7.11 3.82 -4.65
CA THR A 183 -7.71 5.10 -5.04
C THR A 183 -8.01 5.14 -6.53
N VAL A 184 -7.02 5.48 -7.35
CA VAL A 184 -7.21 5.86 -8.75
C VAL A 184 -6.56 4.82 -9.65
N GLU A 185 -7.29 4.33 -10.65
CA GLU A 185 -6.70 3.51 -11.71
C GLU A 185 -6.25 4.41 -12.88
N LEU A 186 -4.98 4.31 -13.25
CA LEU A 186 -4.35 5.15 -14.27
C LEU A 186 -4.08 4.35 -15.55
N ALA A 187 -4.51 4.90 -16.69
CA ALA A 187 -4.15 4.40 -17.99
C ALA A 187 -2.67 4.72 -18.32
N GLU A 188 -2.11 3.99 -19.27
CA GLU A 188 -0.71 4.15 -19.66
C GLU A 188 -0.38 5.56 -20.14
N GLY A 189 -1.29 6.20 -20.91
CA GLY A 189 -1.12 7.58 -21.38
C GLY A 189 -1.25 8.65 -20.28
N GLU A 190 -1.75 8.29 -19.10
CA GLU A 190 -1.90 9.18 -17.94
C GLU A 190 -0.67 9.14 -17.02
N MET A 191 0.27 8.22 -17.25
CA MET A 191 1.51 8.10 -16.50
C MET A 191 2.70 8.57 -17.35
N LYS A 192 3.36 9.63 -16.92
CA LYS A 192 4.50 10.20 -17.64
C LYS A 192 5.78 10.07 -16.84
N GLU A 193 6.82 9.49 -17.43
CA GLU A 193 8.15 9.54 -16.84
C GLU A 193 8.79 10.91 -17.10
N ILE A 194 9.26 11.56 -16.06
CA ILE A 194 10.00 12.82 -16.14
C ILE A 194 11.39 12.65 -15.49
N PRO A 195 12.41 13.39 -15.93
CA PRO A 195 13.74 13.28 -15.37
C PRO A 195 13.79 13.76 -13.91
N ASP A 196 14.70 13.16 -13.14
CA ASP A 196 15.07 13.69 -11.83
C ASP A 196 15.85 15.00 -11.96
N LYS A 197 15.61 15.92 -11.01
CA LYS A 197 16.37 17.18 -10.93
C LYS A 197 17.60 16.96 -10.06
N ILE A 198 18.76 17.37 -10.57
CA ILE A 198 20.05 17.27 -9.90
C ILE A 198 20.52 18.69 -9.60
N SER A 199 21.04 18.92 -8.39
CA SER A 199 21.64 20.20 -8.02
C SER A 199 22.95 20.43 -8.77
N GLU A 200 23.45 21.67 -8.78
CA GLU A 200 24.76 21.99 -9.35
C GLU A 200 25.89 21.16 -8.71
N GLY A 201 25.75 20.81 -7.43
CA GLY A 201 26.66 19.93 -6.70
C GLY A 201 26.45 18.42 -6.91
N GLY A 202 25.63 18.00 -7.88
CA GLY A 202 25.41 16.59 -8.22
C GLY A 202 24.45 15.83 -7.30
N SER A 203 23.80 16.49 -6.35
CA SER A 203 22.86 15.84 -5.44
C SER A 203 21.47 15.73 -6.05
N LEU A 204 20.81 14.58 -5.86
CA LEU A 204 19.47 14.33 -6.38
C LEU A 204 18.42 15.10 -5.55
N PHE A 205 17.80 16.12 -6.13
CA PHE A 205 16.85 16.99 -5.42
C PHE A 205 15.44 16.39 -5.33
N THR A 206 15.07 15.58 -6.32
CA THR A 206 13.70 15.03 -6.45
C THR A 206 13.62 13.53 -6.12
N ASP A 207 14.56 12.99 -5.33
CA ASP A 207 14.56 11.57 -4.97
C ASP A 207 13.22 11.17 -4.35
N GLY A 208 12.51 10.25 -5.01
CA GLY A 208 11.26 9.72 -4.50
C GLY A 208 10.07 10.67 -4.64
N SER A 209 10.22 11.81 -5.32
CA SER A 209 9.15 12.80 -5.50
C SER A 209 8.67 12.83 -6.95
N GLY A 210 7.36 12.91 -7.17
CA GLY A 210 6.69 13.05 -8.46
C GLY A 210 5.62 14.12 -8.37
N THR A 211 4.91 14.39 -9.47
CA THR A 211 3.80 15.34 -9.50
C THR A 211 2.51 14.69 -9.97
N MET A 212 1.38 15.25 -9.56
CA MET A 212 0.05 14.84 -10.02
C MET A 212 -0.77 16.07 -10.40
N SER A 213 -1.60 15.92 -11.42
CA SER A 213 -2.58 16.93 -11.80
C SER A 213 -3.61 17.17 -10.69
N THR A 214 -4.17 18.38 -10.67
CA THR A 214 -5.31 18.75 -9.82
C THR A 214 -6.47 17.77 -9.96
N ALA A 215 -6.76 17.28 -11.18
CA ALA A 215 -7.81 16.30 -11.42
C ALA A 215 -7.59 14.98 -10.66
N VAL A 216 -6.37 14.42 -10.71
CA VAL A 216 -6.03 13.20 -9.95
C VAL A 216 -6.10 13.45 -8.45
N ARG A 217 -5.64 14.63 -7.99
CA ARG A 217 -5.70 15.02 -6.57
C ARG A 217 -7.14 15.10 -6.06
N ASP A 218 -8.03 15.75 -6.81
CA ASP A 218 -9.47 15.83 -6.51
C ASP A 218 -10.10 14.43 -6.40
N GLU A 219 -9.78 13.53 -7.34
CA GLU A 219 -10.28 12.16 -7.36
C GLU A 219 -9.82 11.37 -6.12
N ILE A 220 -8.53 11.43 -5.80
CA ILE A 220 -7.96 10.81 -4.58
C ILE A 220 -8.67 11.36 -3.33
N SER A 221 -8.79 12.68 -3.20
CA SER A 221 -9.45 13.32 -2.05
C SER A 221 -10.90 12.87 -1.92
N SER A 222 -11.62 12.74 -3.04
CA SER A 222 -13.01 12.27 -3.08
C SER A 222 -13.13 10.84 -2.58
N ILE A 223 -12.29 9.93 -3.07
CA ILE A 223 -12.32 8.50 -2.71
C ILE A 223 -11.94 8.29 -1.24
N LEU A 224 -10.93 9.02 -0.76
CA LEU A 224 -10.50 8.98 0.64
C LEU A 224 -11.47 9.72 1.60
N GLY A 225 -12.53 10.33 1.08
CA GLY A 225 -13.50 11.09 1.87
C GLY A 225 -12.89 12.30 2.59
N GLN A 226 -11.79 12.85 2.06
CA GLN A 226 -11.09 13.97 2.69
C GLN A 226 -11.87 15.27 2.48
N THR A 227 -12.12 15.99 3.56
CA THR A 227 -12.83 17.28 3.51
C THR A 227 -11.88 18.46 3.30
N ARG A 228 -10.57 18.27 3.49
CA ARG A 228 -9.53 19.29 3.30
C ARG A 228 -8.70 18.98 2.06
N ASP A 229 -8.12 20.01 1.47
CA ASP A 229 -7.29 19.89 0.27
C ASP A 229 -6.00 19.10 0.59
N VAL A 230 -5.71 18.07 -0.21
CA VAL A 230 -4.55 17.19 -0.05
C VAL A 230 -3.48 17.59 -1.07
N SER A 231 -2.49 18.37 -0.66
CA SER A 231 -1.44 18.86 -1.56
C SER A 231 -0.38 17.81 -1.90
N ALA A 232 -0.22 16.79 -1.05
CA ALA A 232 0.72 15.70 -1.30
C ALA A 232 0.21 14.37 -0.77
N VAL A 233 0.55 13.29 -1.48
CA VAL A 233 0.17 11.92 -1.13
C VAL A 233 1.38 11.01 -1.21
N GLN A 234 1.53 10.14 -0.21
CA GLN A 234 2.50 9.06 -0.28
C GLN A 234 1.86 7.88 -1.02
N ILE A 235 2.53 7.41 -2.07
CA ILE A 235 1.96 6.48 -3.05
C ILE A 235 2.74 5.18 -3.14
N ARG A 236 2.00 4.15 -3.53
CA ARG A 236 2.49 2.88 -4.07
C ARG A 236 1.72 2.60 -5.35
N LEU A 237 2.42 2.45 -6.46
CA LEU A 237 1.83 2.09 -7.75
C LEU A 237 2.74 1.07 -8.42
N GLY A 238 2.40 -0.21 -8.26
CA GLY A 238 3.28 -1.31 -8.67
C GLY A 238 4.69 -1.16 -8.09
N GLY A 239 5.67 -0.99 -8.99
CA GLY A 239 7.08 -0.76 -8.66
C GLY A 239 7.42 0.67 -8.25
N LEU A 240 6.51 1.64 -8.43
CA LEU A 240 6.69 3.02 -8.00
C LEU A 240 6.40 3.18 -6.51
N LYS A 241 7.31 3.87 -5.82
CA LYS A 241 7.14 4.28 -4.42
C LYS A 241 7.70 5.67 -4.22
N GLY A 242 6.93 6.50 -3.53
CA GLY A 242 7.37 7.86 -3.23
C GLY A 242 6.22 8.74 -2.80
N ILE A 243 6.33 10.02 -3.13
CA ILE A 243 5.32 11.05 -2.91
C ILE A 243 4.93 11.65 -4.25
N PHE A 244 3.64 11.91 -4.45
CA PHE A 244 3.16 12.82 -5.49
C PHE A 244 2.66 14.11 -4.86
N VAL A 245 3.10 15.22 -5.43
CA VAL A 245 2.69 16.58 -5.04
C VAL A 245 1.81 17.15 -6.15
N GLU A 246 0.77 17.88 -5.77
CA GLU A 246 -0.06 18.59 -6.74
C GLU A 246 0.77 19.58 -7.56
N ASP A 247 0.62 19.52 -8.88
CA ASP A 247 1.14 20.50 -9.83
C ASP A 247 -0.05 21.08 -10.63
N PRO A 248 -0.51 22.30 -10.27
CA PRO A 248 -1.65 22.94 -10.92
C PRO A 248 -1.41 23.29 -12.40
N THR A 249 -0.16 23.22 -12.89
CA THR A 249 0.16 23.51 -14.29
C THR A 249 -0.13 22.31 -15.21
N LEU A 250 -0.25 21.11 -14.65
CA LEU A 250 -0.56 19.90 -15.41
C LEU A 250 -2.02 19.91 -15.88
N GLN A 251 -2.20 19.72 -17.18
CA GLN A 251 -3.52 19.64 -17.82
C GLN A 251 -4.00 18.19 -17.93
N GLY A 252 -5.29 17.98 -17.71
CA GLY A 252 -5.93 16.66 -17.78
C GLY A 252 -5.68 15.79 -16.54
N ARG A 253 -5.96 14.49 -16.67
CA ARG A 253 -5.79 13.48 -15.62
C ARG A 253 -4.44 12.78 -15.81
N VAL A 254 -3.39 13.33 -15.21
CA VAL A 254 -2.01 12.86 -15.41
C VAL A 254 -1.25 12.81 -14.08
N VAL A 255 -0.36 11.83 -13.97
CA VAL A 255 0.72 11.77 -12.98
C VAL A 255 2.08 11.74 -13.67
N CYS A 256 3.06 12.42 -13.09
CA CYS A 256 4.43 12.45 -13.56
C CYS A 256 5.34 11.81 -12.51
N TYR A 257 5.89 10.64 -12.82
CA TYR A 257 6.81 9.94 -11.94
C TYR A 257 8.25 10.09 -12.40
N ARG A 258 9.19 9.85 -11.49
CA ARG A 258 10.64 9.94 -11.75
C ARG A 258 11.31 8.58 -11.67
N ARG A 259 12.46 8.44 -12.32
CA ARG A 259 13.26 7.20 -12.30
C ARG A 259 13.65 6.81 -10.88
N SER A 260 13.96 7.78 -10.02
CA SER A 260 14.23 7.55 -8.59
C SER A 260 13.08 6.87 -7.84
N GLN A 261 11.83 7.07 -8.26
CA GLN A 261 10.65 6.43 -7.66
C GLN A 261 10.48 4.96 -8.09
N LYS A 262 11.06 4.56 -9.23
CA LYS A 262 10.93 3.21 -9.81
C LYS A 262 11.85 2.22 -9.10
N LYS A 263 11.26 1.37 -8.27
CA LYS A 263 12.01 0.44 -7.41
C LYS A 263 12.18 -0.95 -8.03
N PHE A 264 11.31 -1.32 -8.98
CA PHE A 264 11.34 -2.50 -9.84
C PHE A 264 10.33 -2.31 -10.99
N GLU A 265 10.36 -3.19 -12.00
CA GLU A 265 9.42 -3.15 -13.13
C GLU A 265 8.11 -3.87 -12.78
N ALA A 266 6.97 -3.23 -13.05
CA ALA A 266 5.64 -3.80 -12.80
C ALA A 266 4.62 -3.28 -13.83
N PRO A 267 4.68 -3.75 -15.09
CA PRO A 267 3.92 -3.17 -16.20
C PRO A 267 2.40 -3.36 -16.08
N LEU A 268 1.96 -4.38 -15.35
CA LEU A 268 0.54 -4.71 -15.18
C LEU A 268 -0.15 -3.88 -14.08
N ALA A 269 0.61 -3.14 -13.26
CA ALA A 269 0.07 -2.44 -12.10
C ALA A 269 -0.35 -1.02 -12.49
N ARG A 270 -1.67 -0.77 -12.49
CA ARG A 270 -2.29 0.53 -12.84
C ARG A 270 -3.02 1.22 -11.69
N MET A 271 -3.30 0.47 -10.63
CA MET A 271 -3.98 0.98 -9.44
C MET A 271 -3.00 1.77 -8.55
N LEU A 272 -3.33 3.04 -8.28
CA LEU A 272 -2.64 3.89 -7.34
C LEU A 272 -3.16 3.64 -5.93
N HIS A 273 -2.25 3.25 -5.04
CA HIS A 273 -2.53 3.05 -3.64
C HIS A 273 -1.94 4.20 -2.81
N VAL A 274 -2.77 4.85 -1.99
CA VAL A 274 -2.35 5.92 -1.08
C VAL A 274 -2.10 5.34 0.30
N THR A 275 -1.00 5.77 0.91
CA THR A 275 -0.51 5.21 2.18
C THR A 275 -0.55 6.25 3.29
N SER A 276 -0.32 7.50 2.93
CA SER A 276 -0.49 8.67 3.77
C SER A 276 -0.80 9.89 2.90
N THR A 277 -1.32 10.93 3.52
CA THR A 277 -1.71 12.20 2.88
C THR A 277 -1.12 13.33 3.70
N SER A 278 -0.84 14.48 3.08
CA SER A 278 -0.34 15.70 3.76
C SER A 278 -1.23 16.21 4.89
N PHE A 279 -2.48 15.74 4.97
CA PHE A 279 -3.40 16.07 6.05
C PHE A 279 -3.09 15.33 7.38
N LYS A 280 -2.42 14.18 7.32
CA LYS A 280 -2.02 13.44 8.53
C LYS A 280 -0.60 13.89 8.92
N PRO A 281 -0.37 14.28 10.20
CA PRO A 281 0.95 14.62 10.69
C PRO A 281 1.90 13.43 10.67
#